data_AF-A0A3P7JN42-F1
#
_entry.id   AF-A0A3P7JN42-F1
#
_cell.length_a   1.000
_cell.length_b   1.000
_cell.length_c   1.000
_cell.angle_alpha   90.00
_cell.angle_beta   90.00
_cell.angle_gamma   90.00
#
_symmetry.space_group_name_H-M   'P 1'
#
loop_
_entity.id
_entity.type
_entity.pdbx_description
1 polymer ?
#
loop_
_entity_poly.entity_id
_entity_poly.type
_entity_poly.pdbx_seq_one_letter_code
_entity_poly.pdbx_strand_id
1 'polypeptide(L)'
;MEFLLPSHYSIKSAAAVCGIGTDLCFNISNDKAGRMIPEELEQKIIECKKEGLVPLFVCATAGTTVYGAMDPIDKIADICERHKIWLHVDPVDFRYRILMLSSCRPLGVVAYCYRRNIATTGIERANSVTWNPHKLMGALLQCSACLFKQDVS
;
A
#
# COMPACT_ATOMS: atom_id res chain seq x y z
N MET A 1 17.28 -18.02 5.53
CA MET A 1 15.81 -18.07 5.54
C MET A 1 15.35 -16.63 5.38
N GLU A 2 15.24 -16.17 4.13
CA GLU A 2 14.85 -14.80 3.81
C GLU A 2 13.33 -14.66 3.99
N PHE A 3 12.92 -14.00 5.07
CA PHE A 3 11.53 -13.59 5.23
C PHE A 3 11.28 -12.34 4.39
N LEU A 4 11.20 -12.52 3.07
CA LEU A 4 10.62 -11.52 2.17
C LEU A 4 9.11 -11.62 2.33
N LEU A 5 8.45 -10.58 2.83
CA LEU A 5 7.00 -10.43 2.62
C LEU A 5 6.83 -9.61 1.34
N PRO A 6 6.57 -10.26 0.19
CA PRO A 6 6.36 -9.54 -1.05
C PRO A 6 5.01 -8.82 -1.01
N SER A 7 4.89 -7.76 -1.80
CA SER A 7 3.61 -7.23 -2.24
C SER A 7 2.73 -8.38 -2.76
N HIS A 8 1.41 -8.22 -2.69
CA HIS A 8 0.49 -9.28 -3.09
C HIS A 8 0.81 -9.74 -4.54
N TYR A 9 0.84 -11.06 -4.78
CA TYR A 9 1.26 -11.64 -6.06
C TYR A 9 0.48 -11.07 -7.26
N SER A 10 -0.72 -10.52 -7.01
CA SER A 10 -1.54 -9.83 -8.00
C SER A 10 -0.82 -8.70 -8.72
N ILE A 11 0.20 -8.06 -8.12
CA ILE A 11 0.97 -7.01 -8.79
C ILE A 11 1.77 -7.57 -9.97
N LYS A 12 2.46 -8.70 -9.76
CA LYS A 12 3.19 -9.38 -10.85
C LYS A 12 2.22 -9.92 -11.91
N SER A 13 1.10 -10.49 -11.48
CA SER A 13 0.05 -10.94 -12.41
C SER A 13 -0.52 -9.78 -13.23
N ALA A 14 -0.80 -8.64 -12.61
CA ALA A 14 -1.29 -7.45 -13.30
C ALA A 14 -0.26 -6.91 -14.31
N ALA A 15 1.03 -6.86 -13.94
CA ALA A 15 2.08 -6.45 -14.87
C ALA A 15 2.19 -7.41 -16.09
N ALA A 16 2.02 -8.71 -15.88
CA ALA A 16 1.97 -9.68 -16.98
C ALA A 16 0.77 -9.45 -17.90
N VAL A 17 -0.43 -9.27 -17.34
CA VAL A 17 -1.67 -9.05 -18.09
C VAL A 17 -1.64 -7.72 -18.86
N CYS A 18 -1.06 -6.67 -18.27
CA CYS A 18 -0.92 -5.36 -18.91
C CYS A 18 0.21 -5.30 -19.96
N GLY A 19 0.95 -6.39 -20.19
CA GLY A 19 2.05 -6.43 -21.15
C GLY A 19 3.31 -5.68 -20.72
N ILE A 20 3.42 -5.29 -19.45
CA ILE A 20 4.62 -4.67 -18.87
C ILE A 20 5.71 -5.72 -18.66
N GLY A 21 5.31 -6.95 -18.33
CA GLY A 21 6.23 -8.05 -18.00
C GLY A 21 6.59 -8.08 -16.52
N THR A 22 6.78 -9.29 -15.99
CA THR A 22 7.09 -9.51 -14.57
C THR A 22 8.50 -9.09 -14.19
N ASP A 23 9.41 -9.01 -15.16
CA ASP A 23 10.82 -8.66 -14.94
C ASP A 23 11.00 -7.18 -14.60
N LEU A 24 10.02 -6.35 -14.95
CA LEU A 24 9.96 -4.93 -14.56
C LEU A 24 9.24 -4.70 -13.22
N CYS A 25 8.92 -5.77 -12.48
CA CYS A 25 8.37 -5.68 -11.13
C CYS A 25 9.47 -5.87 -10.08
N PHE A 26 9.92 -4.76 -9.51
CA PHE A 26 10.94 -4.76 -8.47
C PHE A 26 10.32 -4.87 -7.07
N ASN A 27 10.81 -5.84 -6.29
CA ASN A 27 10.53 -5.89 -4.85
C ASN A 27 11.50 -4.99 -4.11
N ILE A 28 10.99 -4.22 -3.16
CA ILE A 28 11.79 -3.35 -2.29
C ILE A 28 12.04 -4.05 -0.96
N SER A 29 13.26 -3.87 -0.43
CA SER A 29 13.68 -4.40 0.86
C SER A 29 12.76 -3.95 2.01
N ASN A 30 12.55 -4.87 2.96
CA ASN A 30 11.70 -4.66 4.13
C ASN A 30 12.56 -4.53 5.40
N ASP A 31 12.05 -3.81 6.40
CA ASP A 31 12.64 -3.79 7.73
C ASP A 31 12.33 -5.08 8.52
N LYS A 32 12.87 -5.19 9.74
CA LYS A 32 12.63 -6.34 10.63
C LYS A 32 11.16 -6.53 11.01
N ALA A 33 10.32 -5.51 10.83
CA ALA A 33 8.89 -5.56 11.08
C ALA A 33 8.08 -5.86 9.81
N GLY A 34 8.74 -6.11 8.67
CA GLY A 34 8.10 -6.43 7.39
C GLY A 34 7.53 -5.21 6.65
N ARG A 35 7.97 -3.99 7.00
CA ARG A 35 7.56 -2.74 6.34
C ARG A 35 8.58 -2.36 5.27
N MET A 36 8.13 -1.83 4.15
CA MET A 36 9.00 -1.27 3.11
C MET A 36 9.92 -0.21 3.69
N ILE A 37 11.20 -0.26 3.32
CA ILE A 37 12.21 0.76 3.67
C ILE A 37 12.16 1.87 2.61
N PRO A 38 11.75 3.10 2.93
CA PRO A 38 11.63 4.19 1.95
C PRO A 38 12.95 4.55 1.27
N GLU A 39 14.06 4.46 2.00
CA GLU A 39 15.39 4.77 1.48
C GLU A 39 15.80 3.78 0.36
N GLU A 40 15.44 2.51 0.51
CA GLU A 40 15.67 1.46 -0.49
C GLU A 40 14.76 1.65 -1.71
N LEU A 41 13.52 2.10 -1.49
CA LEU A 41 12.61 2.48 -2.58
C LEU A 41 13.19 3.62 -3.43
N GLU A 42 13.66 4.69 -2.79
CA GLU A 42 14.22 5.85 -3.48
C GLU A 42 15.50 5.49 -4.23
N GLN A 43 16.39 4.69 -3.62
CA GLN A 43 17.58 4.16 -4.30
C GLN A 43 17.21 3.36 -5.55
N LYS A 44 16.24 2.44 -5.45
CA LYS A 44 15.81 1.64 -6.60
C LYS A 44 15.22 2.49 -7.72
N ILE A 45 14.44 3.52 -7.38
CA ILE A 45 13.90 4.48 -8.36
C ILE A 45 15.02 5.19 -9.10
N ILE A 46 16.07 5.62 -8.39
CA ILE A 46 17.23 6.30 -8.98
C ILE A 46 18.02 5.35 -9.90
N GLU A 47 18.23 4.10 -9.48
CA GLU A 47 18.87 3.07 -10.31
C GLU A 47 18.10 2.82 -11.60
N CYS A 48 16.79 2.56 -11.51
CA CYS A 48 15.94 2.34 -12.68
C CYS A 48 16.00 3.53 -13.65
N LYS A 49 15.97 4.78 -13.14
CA LYS A 49 16.11 5.97 -13.99
C LYS A 49 17.48 6.05 -14.67
N LYS A 50 18.57 5.62 -14.01
CA LYS A 50 19.91 5.56 -14.61
C LYS A 50 20.03 4.50 -15.71
N GLU A 51 19.31 3.39 -15.56
CA GLU A 51 19.22 2.32 -16.55
C GLU A 51 18.30 2.68 -17.74
N GLY A 52 17.71 3.88 -17.75
CA GLY A 52 16.79 4.33 -18.80
C GLY A 52 15.36 3.81 -18.64
N LEU A 53 15.04 3.17 -17.52
CA LEU A 53 13.68 2.75 -17.19
C LEU A 53 12.89 3.93 -16.63
N VAL A 54 11.57 3.86 -16.80
CA VAL A 54 10.62 4.86 -16.27
C VAL A 54 9.83 4.21 -15.14
N PRO A 55 10.09 4.56 -13.87
CA PRO A 55 9.25 4.11 -12.75
C PRO A 55 7.85 4.72 -12.87
N LEU A 56 6.83 3.87 -12.93
CA LEU A 56 5.44 4.28 -13.19
C LEU A 56 4.53 4.18 -11.96
N PHE A 57 4.77 3.18 -11.12
CA PHE A 57 3.82 2.75 -10.10
C PHE A 57 4.54 2.21 -8.87
N VAL A 58 4.06 2.61 -7.69
CA VAL A 58 4.46 2.07 -6.39
C VAL A 58 3.23 1.55 -5.67
N CYS A 59 3.31 0.31 -5.18
CA CYS A 59 2.30 -0.30 -4.34
C CYS A 59 2.79 -0.32 -2.89
N ALA A 60 2.22 0.52 -2.04
CA ALA A 60 2.43 0.49 -0.59
C ALA A 60 1.40 -0.43 0.06
N THR A 61 1.85 -1.29 0.97
CA THR A 61 0.99 -2.25 1.67
C THR A 61 0.54 -1.69 3.01
N ALA A 62 -0.77 -1.51 3.16
CA ALA A 62 -1.40 -1.09 4.40
C ALA A 62 -1.89 -2.31 5.20
N GLY A 63 -0.93 -3.09 5.73
CA GLY A 63 -1.18 -4.26 6.56
C GLY A 63 -0.85 -5.55 5.83
N THR A 64 0.39 -6.01 5.96
CA THR A 64 0.83 -7.30 5.40
C THR A 64 0.03 -8.46 6.01
N THR A 65 -0.28 -9.48 5.21
CA THR A 65 -1.10 -10.65 5.60
C THR A 65 -0.57 -11.38 6.83
N VAL A 66 0.75 -11.39 7.04
CA VAL A 66 1.40 -12.22 8.07
C VAL A 66 1.71 -11.45 9.36
N TYR A 67 2.26 -10.22 9.25
CA TYR A 67 2.64 -9.42 10.43
C TYR A 67 1.71 -8.25 10.74
N GLY A 68 0.74 -7.95 9.86
CA GLY A 68 -0.04 -6.72 9.97
C GLY A 68 0.83 -5.46 9.85
N ALA A 69 1.98 -5.57 9.15
CA ALA A 69 2.93 -4.49 9.00
C ALA A 69 2.36 -3.42 8.08
N MET A 70 2.46 -2.15 8.49
CA MET A 70 2.01 -1.00 7.70
C MET A 70 3.23 -0.30 7.15
N ASP A 71 3.30 -0.16 5.83
CA ASP A 71 4.34 0.64 5.21
C ASP A 71 4.26 2.11 5.68
N PRO A 72 5.39 2.83 5.76
CA PRO A 72 5.39 4.25 6.09
C PRO A 72 4.88 5.09 4.89
N ILE A 73 3.56 5.06 4.67
CA ILE A 73 2.88 5.61 3.48
C ILE A 73 3.23 7.08 3.27
N ASP A 74 3.26 7.90 4.31
CA ASP A 74 3.59 9.33 4.21
C ASP A 74 4.99 9.58 3.60
N LYS A 75 6.01 8.82 4.05
CA LYS A 75 7.36 8.89 3.48
C LYS A 75 7.41 8.39 2.04
N ILE A 76 6.65 7.34 1.73
CA ILE A 76 6.55 6.79 0.38
C ILE A 76 5.87 7.80 -0.55
N ALA A 77 4.83 8.50 -0.06
CA ALA A 77 4.13 9.55 -0.79
C ALA A 77 5.07 10.72 -1.10
N ASP A 78 5.91 11.15 -0.16
CA ASP A 78 6.94 12.18 -0.43
C ASP A 78 7.85 11.78 -1.59
N ILE A 79 8.32 10.52 -1.63
CA ILE A 79 9.16 10.01 -2.72
C ILE A 79 8.36 9.96 -4.03
N CYS A 80 7.14 9.46 -4.01
CA CYS A 80 6.29 9.35 -5.19
C CYS A 80 5.98 10.72 -5.80
N GLU A 81 5.66 11.73 -4.98
CA GLU A 81 5.43 13.10 -5.43
C GLU A 81 6.70 13.73 -6.02
N ARG A 82 7.86 13.58 -5.35
CA ARG A 82 9.16 14.06 -5.87
C ARG A 82 9.49 13.48 -7.24
N HIS A 83 9.23 12.18 -7.43
CA HIS A 83 9.60 11.46 -8.64
C HIS A 83 8.47 11.38 -9.69
N LYS A 84 7.29 11.94 -9.38
CA LYS A 84 6.05 11.91 -10.20
C LYS A 84 5.59 10.49 -10.53
N ILE A 85 5.53 9.63 -9.52
CA ILE A 85 5.16 8.22 -9.63
C ILE A 85 3.77 8.01 -9.03
N TRP A 86 2.97 7.14 -9.65
CA TRP A 86 1.64 6.79 -9.12
C TRP A 86 1.77 5.99 -7.82
N LEU A 87 1.12 6.45 -6.75
CA LEU A 87 1.04 5.74 -5.49
C LEU A 87 -0.30 5.01 -5.35
N HIS A 88 -0.25 3.69 -5.26
CA HIS A 88 -1.37 2.84 -4.89
C HIS A 88 -1.18 2.29 -3.49
N VAL A 89 -2.25 2.28 -2.69
CA VAL A 89 -2.26 1.63 -1.38
C VAL A 89 -3.12 0.38 -1.45
N ASP A 90 -2.52 -0.78 -1.16
CA ASP A 90 -3.22 -2.05 -1.03
C ASP A 90 -3.39 -2.40 0.45
N PRO A 91 -4.59 -2.23 1.04
CA PRO A 91 -4.91 -2.70 2.37
C PRO A 91 -5.20 -4.20 2.30
N VAL A 92 -4.12 -4.98 2.42
CA VAL A 92 -4.21 -6.43 2.28
C VAL A 92 -4.99 -7.04 3.44
N ASP A 93 -4.82 -6.57 4.69
CA ASP A 93 -5.63 -7.15 5.78
C ASP A 93 -5.94 -6.30 7.04
N PHE A 94 -5.28 -5.18 7.35
CA PHE A 94 -5.16 -4.92 8.80
C PHE A 94 -6.16 -3.98 9.50
N ARG A 95 -6.56 -2.80 9.00
CA ARG A 95 -7.19 -1.80 9.92
C ARG A 95 -8.28 -0.88 9.35
N TYR A 96 -8.87 -1.18 8.20
CA TYR A 96 -9.91 -0.31 7.63
C TYR A 96 -11.25 -0.34 8.38
N ARG A 97 -11.48 -1.32 9.27
CA ARG A 97 -12.69 -1.44 10.10
C ARG A 97 -12.80 -0.34 11.17
N ILE A 98 -11.70 0.25 11.60
CA ILE A 98 -11.71 1.19 12.74
C ILE A 98 -11.80 2.66 12.33
N LEU A 99 -11.42 3.00 11.09
CA LEU A 99 -11.44 4.39 10.62
C LEU A 99 -12.78 4.76 9.95
N MET A 100 -13.35 3.87 9.13
CA MET A 100 -14.64 4.11 8.47
C MET A 100 -15.84 4.09 9.43
N LEU A 101 -15.68 3.50 10.62
CA LEU A 101 -16.68 3.55 11.70
C LEU A 101 -16.52 4.77 12.61
N SER A 102 -15.61 5.71 12.33
CA SER A 102 -15.37 6.88 13.20
C SER A 102 -16.54 7.87 13.28
N SER A 103 -17.57 7.73 12.44
CA SER A 103 -18.85 8.44 12.62
C SER A 103 -19.72 7.82 13.73
N CYS A 104 -19.41 6.61 14.19
CA CYS A 104 -20.15 5.88 15.21
C CYS A 104 -19.17 5.41 16.30
N ARG A 105 -19.02 6.16 17.40
CA ARG A 105 -18.32 5.73 18.62
C ARG A 105 -18.70 4.27 18.99
N PRO A 106 -17.74 3.34 19.15
CA PRO A 106 -18.02 2.16 19.97
C PRO A 106 -16.95 1.93 21.04
N LEU A 107 -17.48 1.69 22.24
CA LEU A 107 -16.92 1.02 23.40
C LEU A 107 -15.53 0.36 23.26
N GLY A 108 -14.57 0.87 24.05
CA GLY A 108 -13.44 0.12 24.65
C GLY A 108 -12.32 -0.39 23.75
N VAL A 109 -12.63 -1.23 22.75
CA VAL A 109 -11.62 -1.92 21.92
C VAL A 109 -11.12 -1.02 20.77
N VAL A 110 -11.95 -0.07 20.34
CA VAL A 110 -11.66 0.92 19.27
C VAL A 110 -10.69 2.01 19.73
N ALA A 111 -10.68 2.36 21.03
CA ALA A 111 -9.80 3.38 21.59
C ALA A 111 -8.30 3.00 21.50
N TYR A 112 -7.98 1.70 21.46
CA TYR A 112 -6.59 1.25 21.34
C TYR A 112 -6.00 1.57 19.95
N CYS A 113 -6.82 1.54 18.89
CA CYS A 113 -6.37 1.90 17.54
C CYS A 113 -6.35 3.41 17.32
N TYR A 114 -7.22 4.17 18.00
CA TYR A 114 -7.24 5.63 17.98
C TYR A 114 -5.90 6.25 18.45
N ARG A 115 -5.21 5.63 19.42
CA ARG A 115 -3.89 6.08 19.90
C ARG A 115 -2.73 5.82 18.94
N ARG A 116 -2.92 5.06 17.86
CA ARG A 116 -1.89 4.78 16.83
C ARG A 116 -2.29 5.31 15.46
N ASN A 117 -2.88 6.52 15.43
CA ASN A 117 -3.25 7.29 14.24
C ASN A 117 -2.08 7.59 13.27
N ILE A 118 -0.85 7.22 13.62
CA ILE A 118 0.38 7.43 12.83
C ILE A 118 0.49 6.41 11.67
N ALA A 119 -0.13 5.22 11.80
CA ALA A 119 0.09 4.14 10.84
C ALA A 119 -0.74 4.27 9.54
N THR A 120 -1.73 5.16 9.50
CA THR A 120 -2.58 5.42 8.32
C THR A 120 -2.42 6.84 7.77
N THR A 121 -1.51 7.63 8.36
CA THR A 121 -1.17 8.96 7.87
C THR A 121 -0.56 8.86 6.47
N GLY A 122 -1.06 9.64 5.51
CA GLY A 122 -0.60 9.65 4.13
C GLY A 122 -1.45 8.84 3.13
N ILE A 123 -2.47 8.09 3.57
CA ILE A 123 -3.37 7.37 2.64
C ILE A 123 -4.15 8.34 1.76
N GLU A 124 -4.53 9.50 2.29
CA GLU A 124 -5.17 10.60 1.56
C GLU A 124 -4.32 11.18 0.42
N ARG A 125 -3.01 10.92 0.45
CA ARG A 125 -2.06 11.29 -0.62
C ARG A 125 -1.95 10.24 -1.72
N ALA A 126 -2.47 9.03 -1.49
CA ALA A 126 -2.49 7.99 -2.50
C ALA A 126 -3.40 8.36 -3.69
N ASN A 127 -2.97 7.97 -4.90
CA ASN A 127 -3.74 8.19 -6.12
C ASN A 127 -4.84 7.13 -6.28
N SER A 128 -4.61 5.91 -5.79
CA SER A 128 -5.65 4.90 -5.71
C SER A 128 -5.51 3.98 -4.51
N VAL A 129 -6.62 3.38 -4.10
CA VAL A 129 -6.70 2.47 -2.95
C VAL A 129 -7.57 1.28 -3.33
N THR A 130 -7.09 0.06 -3.10
CA THR A 130 -7.94 -1.15 -3.20
C THR A 130 -8.73 -1.32 -1.90
N TRP A 131 -9.96 -1.80 -1.94
CA TRP A 131 -10.74 -2.13 -0.74
C TRP A 131 -11.57 -3.39 -0.95
N ASN A 132 -11.45 -4.34 -0.02
CA ASN A 132 -12.14 -5.63 -0.10
C ASN A 132 -13.15 -5.81 1.05
N PRO A 133 -14.40 -5.33 0.91
CA PRO A 133 -15.45 -5.54 1.92
C PRO A 133 -15.69 -7.02 2.29
N HIS A 134 -15.52 -7.95 1.34
CA HIS A 134 -15.69 -9.39 1.59
C HIS A 134 -14.66 -9.98 2.57
N LYS A 135 -13.59 -9.26 2.90
CA LYS A 135 -12.64 -9.70 3.93
C LYS A 135 -13.21 -9.44 5.32
N LEU A 136 -13.11 -8.20 5.81
CA LEU A 136 -13.41 -7.87 7.20
C LEU A 136 -14.79 -7.23 7.44
N MET A 137 -15.55 -6.90 6.41
CA MET A 137 -16.93 -6.38 6.57
C MET A 137 -17.99 -7.49 6.56
N GLY A 138 -17.58 -8.75 6.41
CA GLY A 138 -18.51 -9.88 6.40
C GLY A 138 -19.44 -9.90 5.19
N ALA A 139 -19.14 -9.13 4.13
CA ALA A 139 -19.85 -9.24 2.87
C ALA A 139 -19.57 -10.62 2.24
N LEU A 140 -20.54 -11.16 1.52
CA LEU A 140 -20.36 -12.42 0.79
C LEU A 140 -19.32 -12.24 -0.33
N LEU A 141 -18.57 -13.31 -0.62
CA LEU A 141 -17.64 -13.35 -1.74
C LEU A 141 -18.43 -13.31 -3.07
N GLN A 142 -18.03 -12.54 -4.08
CA GLN A 142 -16.90 -11.61 -4.18
C GLN A 142 -17.36 -10.14 -4.06
N CYS A 143 -16.66 -9.32 -3.24
CA CYS A 143 -16.96 -7.89 -3.10
C CYS A 143 -15.67 -7.05 -2.94
N SER A 144 -15.20 -6.43 -4.01
CA SER A 144 -13.98 -5.60 -4.05
C SER A 144 -14.27 -4.28 -4.76
N ALA A 145 -13.58 -3.23 -4.34
CA ALA A 145 -13.65 -1.89 -4.91
C ALA A 145 -12.24 -1.34 -5.12
N CYS A 146 -12.04 -0.57 -6.19
CA CYS A 146 -10.84 0.25 -6.39
C CYS A 146 -11.29 1.71 -6.37
N LEU A 147 -10.72 2.50 -5.45
CA LEU A 147 -11.01 3.91 -5.31
C LEU A 147 -9.89 4.71 -5.98
N PHE A 148 -10.25 5.71 -6.76
CA PHE A 148 -9.31 6.62 -7.41
C PHE A 148 -9.51 8.02 -6.84
N LYS A 149 -8.41 8.66 -6.48
CA LYS A 149 -8.41 10.07 -6.09
C LYS A 149 -8.61 10.91 -7.34
N GLN A 150 -9.57 11.81 -7.29
CA GLN A 150 -9.78 12.83 -8.31
C GLN A 150 -9.35 14.17 -7.74
N ASP A 151 -8.35 14.80 -8.36
CA ASP A 151 -8.03 16.18 -8.06
C ASP A 151 -9.11 17.07 -8.68
N VAL A 152 -9.75 17.88 -7.85
CA VAL A 152 -10.77 18.84 -8.31
C VAL A 152 -10.00 20.04 -8.86
N SER A 153 -10.03 20.20 -10.19
CA SER A 153 -9.46 21.33 -10.93
C SER A 153 -10.20 22.64 -10.68
#